data_AF-A0A958SGV0-F1
#
_entry.id   AF-A0A958SGV0-F1
#
_cell.length_a   1.000
_cell.length_b   1.000
_cell.length_c   1.000
_cell.angle_alpha   90.00
_cell.angle_beta   90.00
_cell.angle_gamma   90.00
#
_symmetry.space_group_name_H-M   'P 1'
#
loop_
_entity.id
_entity.type
_entity.pdbx_description
1 polymer ?
#
loop_
_entity_poly.entity_id
_entity_poly.type
_entity_poly.pdbx_seq_one_letter_code
_entity_poly.pdbx_strand_id
1 'polypeptide(L)'
;MTPITNPANQPKPHQWPIKRKRGPNLPVQLKYAALLSTASGFVNLVMIFVMAWFIQRNYSLFMADELGVSAQVIEMVRNEQQMLEISLFILFLFSISVMFTASFLVTRKLIGPIAALKRHLQLFARGEWSRTFRLRKNDEFKELEKIVNNIRETHLAEISGKKNAS
;
A
#
# COMPACT_ATOMS: atom_id res chain seq x y z
N MET A 1 -60.18 22.98 -16.57
CA MET A 1 -59.85 21.57 -16.27
C MET A 1 -58.46 21.27 -16.81
N THR A 2 -57.45 21.31 -15.94
CA THR A 2 -56.07 20.94 -16.30
C THR A 2 -55.93 19.42 -16.27
N PRO A 3 -55.36 18.79 -17.31
CA PRO A 3 -55.21 17.34 -17.36
C PRO A 3 -54.20 16.88 -16.31
N ILE A 4 -54.62 15.93 -15.46
CA ILE A 4 -53.76 15.26 -14.48
C ILE A 4 -52.86 14.32 -15.28
N THR A 5 -51.59 14.68 -15.45
CA THR A 5 -50.62 13.80 -16.09
C THR A 5 -50.14 12.74 -15.10
N ASN A 6 -50.32 11.47 -15.48
CA ASN A 6 -49.96 10.31 -14.67
C ASN A 6 -48.43 10.23 -14.49
N PRO A 7 -47.90 10.27 -13.24
CA PRO A 7 -46.46 10.24 -12.98
C PRO A 7 -45.77 8.94 -13.42
N ALA A 8 -46.54 7.89 -13.76
CA ALA A 8 -45.99 6.62 -14.25
C ALA A 8 -45.37 6.69 -15.66
N ASN A 9 -45.60 7.76 -16.42
CA ASN A 9 -45.14 7.89 -17.81
C ASN A 9 -43.87 8.73 -17.98
N GLN A 10 -43.14 9.03 -16.91
CA GLN A 10 -41.85 9.71 -17.05
C GLN A 10 -40.79 8.74 -17.59
N PRO A 11 -40.13 9.06 -18.73
CA PRO A 11 -39.08 8.22 -19.29
C PRO A 11 -37.94 8.10 -18.27
N LYS A 12 -37.58 6.86 -17.92
CA LYS A 12 -36.47 6.58 -17.00
C LYS A 12 -35.22 7.31 -17.51
N PRO A 13 -34.51 8.08 -16.66
CA PRO A 13 -33.35 8.84 -17.09
C PRO A 13 -32.33 7.87 -17.69
N HIS A 14 -31.91 8.19 -18.92
CA HIS A 14 -30.98 7.38 -19.71
C HIS A 14 -29.67 7.21 -18.94
N GLN A 15 -29.45 6.02 -18.38
CA GLN A 15 -28.21 5.67 -17.69
C GLN A 15 -27.15 5.33 -18.74
N TRP A 16 -26.31 6.30 -19.09
CA TRP A 16 -25.16 6.03 -19.94
C TRP A 16 -24.26 4.95 -19.30
N PRO A 17 -23.85 3.92 -20.04
CA PRO A 17 -22.90 2.94 -19.53
C PRO A 17 -21.55 3.65 -19.33
N ILE A 18 -21.24 4.00 -18.09
CA ILE A 18 -19.92 4.52 -17.72
C ILE A 18 -18.93 3.37 -17.93
N LYS A 19 -18.32 3.30 -19.13
CA LYS A 19 -17.20 2.41 -19.42
C LYS A 19 -16.06 2.80 -18.48
N ARG A 20 -16.00 2.13 -17.32
CA ARG A 20 -14.91 2.26 -16.36
C ARG A 20 -13.64 1.78 -17.06
N LYS A 21 -12.84 2.68 -17.61
CA LYS A 21 -11.45 2.39 -17.97
C LYS A 21 -10.73 2.02 -16.66
N ARG A 22 -10.76 0.73 -16.30
CA ARG A 22 -9.83 0.07 -15.38
C ARG A 22 -8.48 -0.01 -16.11
N GLY A 23 -7.87 1.15 -16.36
CA GLY A 23 -6.45 1.19 -16.65
C GLY A 23 -5.72 0.83 -15.36
N PRO A 24 -4.85 -0.19 -15.34
CA PRO A 24 -4.08 -0.48 -14.15
C PRO A 24 -3.13 0.69 -13.93
N ASN A 25 -3.27 1.40 -12.82
CA ASN A 25 -2.21 2.32 -12.34
C ASN A 25 -0.99 1.53 -11.83
N LEU A 26 -0.69 0.38 -12.46
CA LEU A 26 0.48 -0.47 -12.27
C LEU A 26 1.78 0.33 -12.13
N PRO A 27 2.06 1.37 -12.96
CA PRO A 27 3.33 2.08 -12.85
C PRO A 27 3.49 2.84 -11.53
N VAL A 28 2.39 3.32 -10.91
CA VAL A 28 2.48 4.01 -9.63
C VAL A 28 2.59 3.00 -8.48
N GLN A 29 1.84 1.89 -8.54
CA GLN A 29 1.93 0.85 -7.50
C GLN A 29 3.34 0.23 -7.46
N LEU A 30 3.89 -0.07 -8.64
CA LEU A 30 5.22 -0.64 -8.76
C LEU A 30 6.30 0.31 -8.26
N LYS A 31 6.18 1.62 -8.51
CA LYS A 31 7.12 2.62 -8.00
C LYS A 31 7.20 2.64 -6.47
N TYR A 32 6.06 2.71 -5.79
CA TYR A 32 6.03 2.73 -4.33
C TYR A 32 6.39 1.38 -3.71
N ALA A 33 5.87 0.28 -4.27
CA ALA A 33 6.23 -1.05 -3.81
C ALA A 33 7.73 -1.33 -4.00
N ALA A 34 8.31 -0.94 -5.14
CA ALA A 34 9.75 -1.06 -5.37
C ALA A 34 10.54 -0.18 -4.40
N LEU A 35 10.18 1.10 -4.23
CA LEU A 35 10.87 2.00 -3.30
C LEU A 35 10.87 1.46 -1.87
N LEU A 36 9.72 1.02 -1.37
CA LEU A 36 9.60 0.44 -0.02
C LEU A 36 10.37 -0.88 0.10
N SER A 37 10.31 -1.74 -0.93
CA SER A 37 11.05 -3.01 -0.94
C SER A 37 12.55 -2.78 -1.00
N THR A 38 13.03 -1.77 -1.74
CA THR A 38 14.44 -1.40 -1.80
C THR A 38 14.91 -0.84 -0.46
N ALA A 39 14.15 0.05 0.17
CA ALA A 39 14.48 0.58 1.49
C ALA A 39 14.56 -0.54 2.54
N SER A 40 13.57 -1.45 2.56
CA SER A 40 13.59 -2.61 3.44
C SER A 40 14.73 -3.58 3.11
N GLY A 41 14.99 -3.82 1.83
CA GLY A 41 16.08 -4.68 1.37
C GLY A 41 17.45 -4.14 1.80
N PHE A 42 17.63 -2.81 1.77
CA PHE A 42 18.84 -2.17 2.26
C PHE A 42 19.03 -2.38 3.76
N VAL A 43 17.99 -2.19 4.57
CA VAL A 43 18.05 -2.46 6.02
C VAL A 43 18.41 -3.92 6.30
N ASN A 44 17.79 -4.87 5.60
CA ASN A 44 18.11 -6.29 5.74
C ASN A 44 19.56 -6.61 5.33
N LEU A 45 20.05 -5.99 4.24
CA LEU A 45 21.41 -6.16 3.79
C LEU A 45 22.41 -5.68 4.85
N VAL A 46 22.20 -4.50 5.42
CA VAL A 46 23.03 -3.97 6.50
C VAL A 46 23.05 -4.92 7.70
N MET A 47 21.88 -5.44 8.10
CA MET A 47 21.79 -6.38 9.23
C MET A 47 22.57 -7.67 8.97
N ILE A 48 22.46 -8.25 7.77
CA ILE A 48 23.18 -9.47 7.39
C ILE A 48 24.68 -9.21 7.31
N PHE A 49 25.08 -8.07 6.77
CA PHE A 49 26.49 -7.68 6.74
C PHE A 49 27.08 -7.61 8.15
N VAL A 50 26.36 -6.98 9.09
CA VAL A 50 26.79 -6.91 10.49
C VAL A 50 26.89 -8.32 11.12
N MET A 51 25.91 -9.20 10.84
CA MET A 51 25.93 -10.58 11.34
C MET A 51 27.08 -11.40 10.74
N ALA A 52 27.32 -11.31 9.44
CA ALA A 52 28.42 -12.00 8.77
C ALA A 52 29.78 -11.50 9.30
N TRP A 53 29.94 -10.18 9.45
CA TRP A 53 31.13 -9.59 10.06
C TRP A 53 31.34 -10.07 11.49
N PHE A 54 30.27 -10.17 12.29
CA PHE A 54 30.33 -10.69 13.65
C PHE A 54 30.72 -12.17 13.68
N ILE A 55 30.13 -13.01 12.84
CA ILE A 55 30.49 -14.44 12.73
C ILE A 55 31.96 -14.60 12.37
N GLN A 56 32.42 -13.87 11.35
CA GLN A 56 33.81 -13.89 10.92
C GLN A 56 34.75 -13.43 12.04
N ARG A 57 34.38 -12.37 12.78
CA ARG A 57 35.17 -11.85 13.89
C ARG A 57 35.28 -12.86 15.02
N ASN A 58 34.17 -13.49 15.41
CA ASN A 58 34.18 -14.54 16.44
C ASN A 58 35.04 -15.74 16.01
N TYR A 59 34.88 -16.19 14.76
CA TYR A 59 35.70 -17.28 14.22
C TYR A 59 37.20 -16.96 14.26
N SER A 60 37.59 -15.74 13.87
CA SER A 60 39.00 -15.33 13.91
C SER A 60 39.59 -15.30 15.32
N LEU A 61 38.77 -15.04 16.34
CA LEU A 61 39.21 -15.08 17.75
C LEU A 61 39.39 -16.53 18.22
N PHE A 62 38.46 -17.43 17.86
CA PHE A 62 38.58 -18.84 18.21
C PHE A 62 39.81 -19.51 17.58
N MET A 63 40.19 -19.13 16.36
CA MET A 63 41.37 -19.66 15.70
C MET A 63 42.69 -19.03 16.18
N ALA A 64 42.65 -17.84 16.79
CA ALA A 64 43.86 -17.18 17.28
C ALA A 64 44.39 -17.79 18.61
N ASP A 65 43.51 -18.41 19.41
CA ASP A 65 43.86 -19.06 20.68
C ASP A 65 44.31 -20.54 20.52
N GLU A 66 44.67 -20.96 19.30
CA GLU A 66 45.09 -22.32 18.91
C GLU A 66 46.45 -22.77 19.51
N LEU A 67 46.53 -22.97 20.82
CA LEU A 67 47.60 -23.80 21.42
C LEU A 67 47.15 -25.22 21.78
N GLY A 68 46.01 -25.71 21.27
CA GLY A 68 45.60 -27.10 21.55
C GLY A 68 44.34 -27.65 20.88
N VAL A 69 43.79 -26.99 19.86
CA VAL A 69 42.57 -27.47 19.20
C VAL A 69 42.92 -28.56 18.19
N SER A 70 42.22 -29.71 18.24
CA SER A 70 42.47 -30.81 17.30
C SER A 70 41.98 -30.45 15.89
N ALA A 71 42.66 -30.96 14.85
CA ALA A 71 42.28 -30.73 13.45
C ALA A 71 40.82 -31.11 13.15
N GLN A 72 40.27 -32.09 13.87
CA GLN A 72 38.88 -32.52 13.75
C GLN A 72 37.88 -31.44 14.20
N VAL A 73 38.21 -30.65 15.23
CA VAL A 73 37.35 -29.55 15.69
C VAL A 73 37.34 -28.41 14.66
N ILE A 74 38.49 -28.09 14.06
CA ILE A 74 38.60 -27.06 13.01
C ILE A 74 37.67 -27.38 11.82
N GLU A 75 37.67 -28.64 11.37
CA GLU A 75 36.82 -29.07 10.24
C GLU A 75 35.33 -29.02 10.59
N MET A 76 34.96 -29.39 11.82
CA MET A 76 33.59 -29.28 12.31
C MET A 76 33.11 -27.83 12.33
N VAL A 77 33.90 -26.91 12.91
CA VAL A 77 33.54 -25.48 12.98
C VAL A 77 33.41 -24.87 11.59
N ARG A 78 34.27 -25.26 10.63
CA ARG A 78 34.18 -24.78 9.25
C ARG A 78 32.87 -25.21 8.57
N ASN A 79 32.44 -26.45 8.77
CA ASN A 79 31.17 -26.94 8.25
C ASN A 79 29.97 -26.22 8.88
N GLU A 80 30.00 -25.97 10.20
CA GLU A 80 28.97 -25.18 10.87
C GLU A 80 28.90 -23.75 10.36
N GLN A 81 30.05 -23.11 10.12
CA GLN A 81 30.10 -21.77 9.54
C GLN A 81 29.47 -21.75 8.14
N GLN A 82 29.83 -22.69 7.27
CA GLN A 82 29.26 -22.76 5.92
C GLN A 82 27.73 -22.96 5.97
N MET A 83 27.23 -23.78 6.89
CA MET A 83 25.80 -23.99 7.10
C MET A 83 25.09 -22.70 7.58
N LEU A 84 25.72 -21.95 8.49
CA LEU A 84 25.20 -20.66 8.96
C LEU A 84 25.15 -19.62 7.83
N GLU A 85 26.19 -19.51 7.02
CA GLU A 85 26.23 -18.59 5.87
C GLU A 85 25.13 -18.91 4.86
N ILE A 86 24.97 -20.19 4.50
CA ILE A 86 23.90 -20.63 3.60
C ILE A 86 22.53 -20.35 4.21
N SER A 87 22.34 -20.64 5.50
CA SER A 87 21.07 -20.41 6.20
C SER A 87 20.71 -18.92 6.26
N LEU A 88 21.67 -18.04 6.54
CA LEU A 88 21.50 -16.59 6.52
C LEU A 88 21.14 -16.09 5.12
N PHE A 89 21.76 -16.63 4.08
CA PHE A 89 21.43 -16.29 2.70
C PHE A 89 20.00 -16.71 2.31
N ILE A 90 19.56 -17.91 2.71
CA ILE A 90 18.18 -18.36 2.48
C ILE A 90 17.20 -17.47 3.23
N LEU A 91 17.47 -17.16 4.51
CA LEU A 91 16.66 -16.27 5.33
C LEU A 91 16.55 -14.87 4.70
N PHE A 92 17.64 -14.36 4.13
CA PHE A 92 17.65 -13.09 3.41
C PHE A 92 16.68 -13.08 2.23
N LEU A 93 16.80 -14.07 1.33
CA LEU A 93 15.91 -14.18 0.17
C LEU A 93 14.44 -14.34 0.59
N PHE A 94 14.20 -15.15 1.62
CA PHE A 94 12.86 -15.31 2.19
C PHE A 94 12.32 -13.99 2.73
N SER A 95 13.12 -13.23 3.49
CA SER A 95 12.73 -11.92 4.05
C SER A 95 12.37 -10.92 2.96
N ILE A 96 13.14 -10.85 1.86
CA ILE A 96 12.86 -9.98 0.72
C ILE A 96 11.52 -10.37 0.09
N SER A 97 11.28 -11.66 -0.12
CA SER A 97 10.05 -12.16 -0.71
C SER A 97 8.81 -11.81 0.14
N VAL A 98 8.90 -11.99 1.46
CA VAL A 98 7.84 -11.63 2.41
C VAL A 98 7.58 -10.13 2.40
N MET A 99 8.63 -9.30 2.48
CA MET A 99 8.52 -7.85 2.49
C MET A 99 7.97 -7.29 1.18
N PHE A 100 8.39 -7.84 0.04
CA PHE A 100 7.85 -7.50 -1.27
C PHE A 100 6.36 -7.82 -1.35
N THR A 101 5.96 -9.03 -0.94
CA THR A 101 4.56 -9.46 -0.92
C THR A 101 3.71 -8.55 -0.02
N ALA A 102 4.18 -8.27 1.20
CA ALA A 102 3.50 -7.37 2.13
C ALA A 102 3.35 -5.95 1.55
N SER A 103 4.43 -5.38 1.01
CA SER A 103 4.44 -4.05 0.39
C SER A 103 3.46 -3.98 -0.79
N PHE A 104 3.40 -5.01 -1.62
CA PHE A 104 2.46 -5.11 -2.73
C PHE A 104 1.00 -5.16 -2.25
N LEU A 105 0.70 -5.98 -1.24
CA LEU A 105 -0.65 -6.10 -0.67
C LEU A 105 -1.14 -4.78 -0.07
N VAL A 106 -0.28 -4.10 0.71
CA VAL A 106 -0.59 -2.79 1.30
C VAL A 106 -0.83 -1.76 0.20
N THR A 107 0.09 -1.64 -0.76
CA THR A 107 -0.01 -0.67 -1.86
C THR A 107 -1.30 -0.87 -2.67
N ARG A 108 -1.70 -2.13 -2.91
CA ARG A 108 -2.95 -2.46 -3.61
C ARG A 108 -4.19 -1.96 -2.85
N LYS A 109 -4.20 -2.04 -1.52
CA LYS A 109 -5.29 -1.53 -0.68
C LYS A 109 -5.40 0.00 -0.75
N LEU A 110 -4.28 0.73 -0.77
CA LEU A 110 -4.26 2.20 -0.73
C LEU A 110 -4.71 2.86 -2.05
N ILE A 111 -4.35 2.27 -3.21
CA ILE A 111 -4.51 2.96 -4.50
C ILE A 111 -5.96 3.07 -4.96
N GLY A 112 -6.81 2.12 -4.56
CA GLY A 112 -8.24 2.18 -4.88
C GLY A 112 -8.91 3.43 -4.30
N PRO A 113 -8.85 3.62 -2.96
CA PRO A 113 -9.37 4.81 -2.27
C PRO A 113 -8.79 6.12 -2.79
N ILE A 114 -7.46 6.20 -2.97
CA ILE A 114 -6.80 7.43 -3.47
C ILE A 114 -7.29 7.79 -4.87
N ALA A 115 -7.40 6.81 -5.77
CA ALA A 115 -7.91 7.04 -7.12
C ALA A 115 -9.39 7.45 -7.12
N ALA A 116 -10.20 6.86 -6.23
CA ALA A 116 -11.60 7.23 -6.06
C ALA A 116 -11.73 8.68 -5.54
N LEU A 117 -10.94 9.04 -4.53
CA LEU A 117 -10.91 10.38 -3.96
C LEU A 117 -10.49 11.42 -5.01
N LYS A 118 -9.39 11.19 -5.73
CA LYS A 118 -8.92 12.09 -6.79
C LYS A 118 -10.01 12.38 -7.81
N ARG A 119 -10.72 11.34 -8.27
CA ARG A 119 -11.83 11.50 -9.21
C ARG A 119 -12.96 12.33 -8.60
N HIS A 120 -13.27 12.13 -7.33
CA HIS A 120 -14.34 12.86 -6.66
C HIS A 120 -13.99 14.35 -6.49
N LEU A 121 -12.76 14.66 -6.07
CA LEU A 121 -12.27 16.04 -5.98
C LEU A 121 -12.25 16.73 -7.35
N GLN A 122 -11.95 16.00 -8.43
CA GLN A 122 -12.06 16.54 -9.79
C GLN A 122 -13.50 16.89 -10.20
N LEU A 123 -14.52 16.20 -9.66
CA LEU A 123 -15.92 16.56 -9.87
C LEU A 123 -16.28 17.83 -9.10
N PHE A 124 -15.84 17.93 -7.83
CA PHE A 124 -16.02 19.15 -7.03
C PHE A 124 -15.37 20.37 -7.67
N ALA A 125 -14.17 20.22 -8.23
CA ALA A 125 -13.48 21.28 -8.95
C ALA A 125 -14.24 21.77 -10.21
N ARG A 126 -15.17 20.98 -10.74
CA ARG A 126 -16.04 21.34 -11.87
C ARG A 126 -17.41 21.89 -11.43
N GLY A 127 -17.63 22.05 -10.12
CA GLY A 127 -18.92 22.43 -9.57
C GLY A 127 -19.95 21.29 -9.48
N GLU A 128 -19.55 20.05 -9.76
CA GLU A 128 -20.44 18.90 -9.66
C GLU A 128 -20.50 18.37 -8.20
N TRP A 129 -21.36 18.98 -7.39
CA TRP A 129 -21.54 18.62 -5.96
C TRP A 129 -22.64 17.59 -5.69
N SER A 130 -23.30 17.07 -6.73
CA SER A 130 -24.48 16.20 -6.60
C SER A 130 -24.20 14.78 -6.12
N ARG A 131 -22.94 14.32 -6.20
CA ARG A 131 -22.58 12.93 -5.91
C ARG A 131 -22.05 12.77 -4.50
N THR A 132 -22.46 11.68 -3.84
CA THR A 132 -21.88 11.26 -2.56
C THR A 132 -20.59 10.48 -2.80
N PHE A 133 -19.56 10.74 -1.98
CA PHE A 133 -18.34 9.95 -1.97
C PHE A 133 -18.60 8.68 -1.16
N ARG A 134 -18.29 7.51 -1.73
CA ARG A 134 -18.46 6.21 -1.05
C ARG A 134 -17.27 5.30 -1.31
N LEU A 135 -16.70 4.78 -0.24
CA LEU A 135 -15.65 3.76 -0.24
C LEU A 135 -16.20 2.38 0.13
N ARG A 136 -15.40 1.33 -0.09
CA ARG A 136 -15.79 -0.06 0.23
C ARG A 136 -16.00 -0.22 1.74
N LYS A 137 -16.90 -1.11 2.17
CA LYS A 137 -17.32 -1.24 3.59
C LYS A 137 -16.13 -1.46 4.55
N ASN A 138 -15.17 -2.29 4.16
CA ASN A 138 -14.02 -2.68 4.98
C ASN A 138 -12.73 -1.93 4.60
N ASP A 139 -12.88 -0.71 4.10
CA ASP A 139 -11.74 0.13 3.73
C ASP A 139 -11.28 0.94 4.94
N GLU A 140 -9.97 1.04 5.15
CA GLU A 140 -9.39 1.79 6.28
C GLU A 140 -9.66 3.30 6.15
N PHE A 141 -9.98 3.77 4.94
CA PHE A 141 -10.27 5.18 4.64
C PHE A 141 -11.73 5.59 4.90
N LYS A 142 -12.48 4.86 5.73
CA LYS A 142 -13.89 5.20 6.01
C LYS A 142 -14.07 6.57 6.66
N GLU A 143 -13.09 7.03 7.42
CA GLU A 143 -13.11 8.37 8.00
C GLU A 143 -13.03 9.46 6.91
N LEU A 144 -12.17 9.26 5.90
CA LEU A 144 -12.06 10.16 4.75
C LEU A 144 -13.38 10.27 3.99
N GLU A 145 -14.14 9.17 3.90
CA GLU A 145 -15.49 9.19 3.34
C GLU A 145 -16.40 10.18 4.06
N LYS A 146 -16.39 10.16 5.41
CA LYS A 146 -17.18 11.07 6.23
C LYS A 146 -16.75 12.52 6.03
N ILE A 147 -15.45 12.80 6.09
CA ILE A 147 -14.90 14.16 5.94
C ILE A 147 -15.31 14.77 4.59
N VAL A 148 -15.11 14.04 3.49
CA VAL A 148 -15.43 14.53 2.15
C VAL A 148 -16.94 14.78 1.99
N ASN A 149 -17.77 13.91 2.56
CA ASN A 149 -19.22 14.09 2.52
C ASN A 149 -19.69 15.26 3.39
N ASN A 150 -19.08 15.49 4.56
CA ASN A 150 -19.37 16.65 5.39
C ASN A 150 -19.04 17.95 4.66
N ILE A 151 -17.87 18.04 4.00
CA ILE A 151 -17.49 19.22 3.19
C ILE A 151 -18.53 19.49 2.10
N ARG A 152 -18.99 18.43 1.42
CA ARG A 152 -20.04 18.53 0.40
C ARG A 152 -21.33 19.09 0.99
N GLU A 153 -21.76 18.59 2.12
CA GLU A 153 -23.02 18.99 2.78
C GLU A 153 -22.97 20.44 3.25
N THR A 154 -21.86 20.87 3.86
CA THR A 154 -21.64 22.27 4.25
C THR A 154 -21.72 23.19 3.04
N HIS A 155 -21.05 22.85 1.93
CA HIS A 155 -21.07 23.67 0.73
C HIS A 155 -22.47 23.78 0.10
N LEU A 156 -23.22 22.67 0.07
CA LEU A 156 -24.59 22.67 -0.44
C LEU A 156 -25.54 23.49 0.44
N ALA A 157 -25.35 23.49 1.77
CA ALA A 157 -26.11 24.30 2.70
C ALA A 157 -25.85 25.81 2.54
N GLU A 158 -24.60 26.21 2.26
CA GLU A 158 -24.26 27.60 1.99
C GLU A 158 -24.92 28.12 0.69
N ILE A 159 -24.95 27.30 -0.36
CA ILE A 159 -25.59 27.66 -1.63
C ILE A 159 -27.11 27.81 -1.46
N SER A 160 -27.76 26.91 -0.71
CA SER A 160 -29.21 26.99 -0.49
C SER A 160 -29.59 28.17 0.42
N GLY A 161 -28.78 28.47 1.43
CA GLY A 161 -28.98 29.64 2.30
C GLY A 161 -28.93 30.96 1.53
N LYS A 162 -27.96 31.13 0.62
CA LYS A 162 -27.86 32.34 -0.22
C LYS A 162 -29.07 32.51 -1.15
N LYS A 163 -29.65 31.42 -1.65
CA LYS A 163 -30.81 31.47 -2.56
C LYS A 163 -32.09 31.95 -1.87
N ASN A 164 -32.22 31.75 -0.56
CA ASN A 164 -33.40 32.18 0.19
C ASN A 164 -33.32 33.64 0.68
N ALA A 165 -32.13 34.26 0.60
CA ALA A 165 -31.88 35.64 1.05
C ALA A 165 -31.91 36.67 -0.09
N SER A 166 -32.03 36.22 -1.35
CA SER A 166 -32.14 37.05 -2.56
C SER A 166 -33.51 36.93 -3.18
#